data_AF-W0HJ70-F1
#
_entry.id   AF-W0HJ70-F1
#
_cell.length_a   1.000
_cell.length_b   1.000
_cell.length_c   1.000
_cell.angle_alpha   90.00
_cell.angle_beta   90.00
_cell.angle_gamma   90.00
#
_symmetry.space_group_name_H-M   'P 1'
#
loop_
_entity.id
_entity.type
_entity.pdbx_description
1 polymer ?
#
loop_
_entity_poly.entity_id
_entity_poly.type
_entity_poly.pdbx_seq_one_letter_code
_entity_poly.pdbx_strand_id
1 'polypeptide(L)'
;MALKKPVRRTVSEAEAEALANRLADRPYGETHNSSSASAAPPEEKIARTTISLPLSLLREVEDIALENKRNGTDPKNVSAIIREALNAYLKT
;
A
#
# COMPACT_ATOMS: atom_id res chain seq x y z
N MET A 1 -6.88 25.47 -17.05
CA MET A 1 -7.52 25.53 -15.73
C MET A 1 -6.55 26.17 -14.75
N ALA A 2 -6.95 27.22 -14.02
CA ALA A 2 -6.09 27.89 -13.05
C ALA A 2 -6.03 27.10 -11.73
N LEU A 3 -4.83 26.74 -11.27
CA LEU A 3 -4.62 26.05 -10.00
C LEU A 3 -4.86 27.02 -8.83
N LYS A 4 -5.77 26.66 -7.92
CA LYS A 4 -6.08 27.43 -6.71
C LYS A 4 -4.81 27.51 -5.83
N LYS A 5 -4.36 28.73 -5.52
CA LYS A 5 -3.18 28.94 -4.66
C LYS A 5 -3.39 28.27 -3.29
N PRO A 6 -2.40 27.54 -2.76
CA PRO A 6 -2.53 26.88 -1.47
C PRO A 6 -2.67 27.92 -0.36
N VAL A 7 -3.70 27.77 0.46
CA VAL A 7 -3.91 28.57 1.67
C VAL A 7 -2.84 28.15 2.68
N ARG A 8 -1.91 29.07 2.99
CA ARG A 8 -0.93 28.85 4.06
C ARG A 8 -1.67 28.98 5.40
N ARG A 9 -1.71 27.89 6.17
CA ARG A 9 -2.14 27.95 7.58
C ARG A 9 -1.07 28.67 8.39
N THR A 10 -1.46 29.71 9.09
CA THR A 10 -0.62 30.36 10.11
C THR A 10 -0.70 29.50 11.36
N VAL A 11 0.37 28.77 11.66
CA VAL A 11 0.48 27.91 12.85
C VAL A 11 0.89 28.80 14.03
N SER A 12 0.27 28.62 15.19
CA SER A 12 0.64 29.35 16.41
C SER A 12 1.88 28.74 17.08
N GLU A 13 2.61 29.54 17.86
CA GLU A 13 3.83 29.10 18.55
C GLU A 13 3.58 27.88 19.47
N ALA A 14 2.44 27.87 20.17
CA ALA A 14 2.04 26.77 21.03
C ALA A 14 1.79 25.44 20.26
N GLU A 15 1.24 25.53 19.05
CA GLU A 15 1.04 24.36 18.19
C GLU A 15 2.39 23.82 17.65
N ALA A 16 3.33 24.72 17.38
CA ALA A 16 4.68 24.35 16.94
C ALA A 16 5.46 23.63 18.06
N GLU A 17 5.40 24.12 19.29
CA GLU A 17 6.05 23.49 20.44
C GLU A 17 5.45 22.12 20.78
N ALA A 18 4.12 21.99 20.75
CA ALA A 18 3.45 20.71 20.97
C ALA A 18 3.85 19.67 19.91
N LEU A 19 4.06 20.11 18.67
CA LEU A 19 4.53 19.26 17.58
C LEU A 19 6.00 18.86 17.79
N ALA A 20 6.86 19.82 18.13
CA ALA A 20 8.27 19.58 18.39
C ALA A 20 8.51 18.55 19.51
N ASN A 21 7.79 18.68 20.64
CA ASN A 21 7.90 17.74 21.75
C ASN A 21 7.48 16.32 21.34
N ARG A 22 6.40 16.18 20.56
CA ARG A 22 5.95 14.87 20.04
C ARG A 22 6.95 14.24 19.07
N LEU A 23 7.70 15.03 18.32
CA LEU A 23 8.71 14.53 17.39
C LEU A 23 10.03 14.20 18.09
N ALA A 24 10.37 14.91 19.17
CA ALA A 24 11.59 14.68 19.94
C ALA A 24 11.63 13.29 20.59
N ASP A 25 10.47 12.77 21.02
CA ASP A 25 10.36 11.45 21.66
C ASP A 25 10.44 10.28 20.67
N ARG A 26 10.52 10.53 19.36
CA ARG A 26 10.57 9.46 18.35
C ARG A 26 12.03 9.09 18.05
N PRO A 27 12.48 7.85 18.34
CA PRO A 27 13.81 7.43 17.95
C PRO A 27 13.94 7.47 16.41
N TYR A 28 15.01 8.10 15.91
CA TYR A 28 15.29 8.18 14.49
C TYR A 28 15.36 6.77 13.87
N GLY A 29 14.46 6.47 12.92
CA GLY A 29 14.49 5.21 12.17
C GLY A 29 13.15 4.47 12.09
N GLU A 30 12.15 4.82 12.88
CA GLU A 30 10.81 4.25 12.70
C GLU A 30 10.06 4.97 11.57
N THR A 31 10.17 4.42 10.36
CA THR A 31 9.23 4.72 9.30
C THR A 31 7.82 4.35 9.78
N HIS A 32 6.92 5.33 9.79
CA HIS A 32 5.52 5.22 10.17
C HIS A 32 4.70 4.36 9.18
N ASN A 33 5.17 3.18 8.81
CA ASN A 33 4.37 2.17 8.11
C ASN A 33 3.64 1.24 9.10
N SER A 34 3.76 1.48 10.41
CA SER A 34 3.06 0.72 11.46
C SER A 34 1.83 1.45 12.01
N SER A 35 1.15 2.27 11.21
CA SER A 35 -0.18 2.77 11.54
C SER A 35 -1.27 1.93 10.89
N SER A 36 -1.39 0.69 11.36
CA SER A 36 -2.69 0.07 11.59
C SER A 36 -2.57 -0.89 12.77
N ALA A 37 -2.58 -0.31 13.96
CA ALA A 37 -3.03 -1.00 15.16
C ALA A 37 -4.52 -1.33 15.01
N SER A 38 -4.81 -2.36 14.22
CA SER A 38 -6.06 -3.10 14.20
C SER A 38 -5.70 -4.54 14.49
N ALA A 39 -6.49 -5.23 15.32
CA ALA A 39 -6.34 -6.61 15.73
C ALA A 39 -6.46 -7.62 14.56
N ALA A 40 -5.61 -7.49 13.56
CA ALA A 40 -5.43 -8.45 12.49
C ALA A 40 -4.28 -9.41 12.88
N PRO A 41 -4.34 -10.69 12.48
CA PRO A 41 -3.24 -11.63 12.67
C PRO A 41 -1.93 -11.02 12.13
N PRO A 42 -0.76 -11.42 12.66
CA PRO A 42 0.52 -10.83 12.26
C PRO A 42 0.61 -10.87 10.75
N GLU A 43 0.69 -9.69 10.12
CA GLU A 43 0.78 -9.60 8.67
C GLU A 43 1.98 -10.44 8.23
N GLU A 44 1.72 -11.52 7.50
CA GLU A 44 2.77 -12.39 7.00
C GLU A 44 3.79 -11.54 6.24
N LYS A 45 5.05 -11.60 6.66
CA LYS A 45 6.13 -10.83 6.02
C LYS A 45 6.16 -11.18 4.54
N ILE A 46 5.86 -10.19 3.70
CA ILE A 46 5.84 -10.39 2.25
C ILE A 46 7.29 -10.54 1.75
N ALA A 47 7.64 -11.75 1.33
CA ALA A 47 8.88 -12.01 0.61
C ALA A 47 8.73 -11.60 -0.86
N ARG A 48 9.63 -10.76 -1.37
CA ARG A 48 9.67 -10.43 -2.80
C ARG A 48 10.30 -11.59 -3.55
N THR A 49 9.59 -12.08 -4.56
CA THR A 49 10.05 -13.16 -5.41
C THR A 49 10.03 -12.71 -6.87
N THR A 50 11.00 -13.17 -7.65
CA THR A 50 11.05 -12.99 -9.10
C THR A 50 10.79 -14.34 -9.72
N ILE A 51 9.70 -14.45 -10.50
CA ILE A 51 9.30 -15.69 -11.17
C ILE A 51 9.34 -15.48 -12.67
N SER A 52 9.73 -16.52 -13.42
CA SER A 52 9.63 -16.53 -14.88
C SER A 52 8.31 -17.17 -15.27
N LEU A 53 7.52 -16.48 -16.10
CA LEU A 53 6.24 -16.96 -16.61
C LEU A 53 6.27 -17.02 -18.14
N PRO A 54 5.54 -17.96 -18.77
CA PRO A 54 5.29 -17.92 -20.20
C PRO A 54 4.63 -16.60 -20.61
N LEU A 55 5.00 -16.07 -21.78
CA LEU A 55 4.51 -14.77 -22.25
C LEU A 55 2.98 -14.70 -22.33
N SER A 56 2.35 -15.77 -22.83
CA SER A 56 0.89 -15.83 -22.97
C SER A 56 0.19 -15.70 -21.60
N LEU A 57 0.69 -16.42 -20.60
CA LEU A 57 0.13 -16.40 -19.25
C LEU A 57 0.34 -15.04 -18.57
N LEU A 58 1.49 -14.40 -18.78
CA LEU A 58 1.75 -13.06 -18.24
C LEU A 58 0.75 -12.03 -18.81
N ARG A 59 0.48 -12.08 -20.11
CA ARG A 59 -0.51 -11.18 -20.75
C ARG A 59 -1.91 -11.38 -20.20
N GLU A 60 -2.35 -12.63 -20.05
CA GLU A 60 -3.67 -12.94 -19.49
C GLU A 60 -3.84 -12.35 -18.08
N VAL A 61 -2.82 -12.47 -17.22
CA VAL A 61 -2.88 -11.92 -15.85
C VAL A 61 -2.88 -10.38 -15.86
N GLU A 62 -2.14 -9.75 -16.78
CA GLU A 62 -2.14 -8.28 -16.94
C GLU A 62 -3.49 -7.76 -17.44
N ASP A 63 -4.11 -8.46 -18.40
CA ASP A 63 -5.43 -8.10 -18.92
C ASP A 63 -6.50 -8.19 -17.83
N ILE A 64 -6.50 -9.27 -17.03
CA ILE A 64 -7.39 -9.42 -15.87
C ILE A 64 -7.17 -8.27 -14.87
N ALA A 65 -5.91 -7.92 -14.58
CA ALA A 65 -5.60 -6.81 -13.68
C ALA A 65 -6.12 -5.47 -14.20
N LEU A 66 -6.01 -5.22 -15.51
CA LEU A 66 -6.51 -4.02 -16.17
C LEU A 66 -8.04 -3.95 -16.16
N GLU A 67 -8.72 -5.06 -16.45
CA GLU A 67 -10.18 -5.16 -16.39
C GLU A 67 -10.69 -4.92 -14.97
N ASN A 68 -10.08 -5.56 -13.96
CA ASN A 68 -10.44 -5.35 -12.56
C ASN A 68 -10.24 -3.90 -12.13
N LYS A 69 -9.15 -3.26 -12.59
CA LYS A 69 -8.91 -1.85 -12.34
C LYS A 69 -9.97 -0.95 -12.98
N ARG A 70 -10.41 -1.25 -14.20
CA ARG A 70 -11.48 -0.51 -14.90
C ARG A 70 -12.84 -0.67 -14.24
N ASN A 71 -13.16 -1.88 -13.78
CA ASN A 71 -14.42 -2.21 -13.13
C ASN A 71 -14.46 -1.82 -11.65
N GLY A 72 -13.32 -1.45 -11.06
CA GLY A 72 -13.19 -1.13 -9.64
C GLY A 72 -13.17 -2.36 -8.72
N THR A 73 -13.16 -3.56 -9.29
CA THR A 73 -13.12 -4.85 -8.57
C THR A 73 -11.70 -5.16 -8.10
N ASP A 74 -11.57 -5.82 -6.95
CA ASP A 74 -10.31 -6.37 -6.46
C ASP A 74 -10.23 -7.88 -6.80
N PRO A 75 -9.05 -8.43 -7.12
CA PRO A 75 -7.71 -7.83 -7.08
C PRO A 75 -7.30 -7.03 -8.34
N LYS A 76 -6.73 -5.84 -8.12
CA LYS A 76 -6.27 -4.90 -9.18
C LYS A 76 -4.81 -5.05 -9.59
N ASN A 77 -4.05 -5.91 -8.91
CA ASN A 77 -2.61 -6.07 -9.10
C ASN A 77 -2.27 -7.51 -9.43
N VAL A 78 -1.34 -7.72 -10.35
CA VAL A 78 -0.82 -9.02 -10.75
C VAL A 78 -0.35 -9.83 -9.55
N SER A 79 0.41 -9.22 -8.62
CA SER A 79 0.87 -9.92 -7.40
C SER A 79 -0.27 -10.36 -6.48
N ALA A 80 -1.41 -9.66 -6.49
CA ALA A 80 -2.57 -10.04 -5.69
C ALA A 80 -3.34 -11.20 -6.37
N ILE A 81 -3.52 -11.12 -7.68
CA ILE A 81 -4.11 -12.20 -8.50
C ILE A 81 -3.32 -13.51 -8.31
N ILE A 82 -1.99 -13.44 -8.46
CA ILE A 82 -1.11 -14.62 -8.30
C ILE A 82 -1.23 -15.20 -6.89
N ARG A 83 -1.27 -14.35 -5.86
CA ARG A 83 -1.40 -14.81 -4.48
C ARG A 83 -2.74 -15.51 -4.23
N GLU A 84 -3.82 -14.96 -4.75
CA GLU A 84 -5.15 -15.55 -4.63
C GLU A 84 -5.23 -16.90 -5.36
N ALA A 85 -4.71 -16.98 -6.58
CA ALA A 85 -4.64 -18.21 -7.36
C ALA A 85 -3.81 -19.30 -6.66
N LEU A 86 -2.64 -18.95 -6.11
CA LEU A 86 -1.81 -19.89 -5.35
C LEU A 86 -2.49 -20.35 -4.06
N ASN A 87 -3.14 -19.43 -3.34
CA ASN A 87 -3.90 -19.79 -2.15
C ASN A 87 -5.09 -20.71 -2.48
N ALA A 88 -5.78 -20.49 -3.60
CA ALA A 88 -6.86 -21.37 -4.04
C ALA A 88 -6.34 -22.76 -4.41
N TYR A 89 -5.22 -22.84 -5.13
CA TYR A 89 -4.58 -24.10 -5.51
C TYR A 89 -4.10 -24.91 -4.30
N LEU A 90 -3.47 -24.27 -3.31
CA LEU A 90 -2.92 -24.94 -2.13
C LEU A 90 -3.95 -25.28 -1.04
N LYS A 91 -5.15 -24.67 -1.09
CA LYS A 91 -6.27 -24.99 -0.19
C LYS A 91 -7.15 -26.15 -0.70
N THR A 92 -6.84 -26.65 -1.89
CA THR A 92 -7.45 -27.87 -2.44
C THR A 92 -6.79 -29.08 -1.81
#